data_AF-A0A6I1I7I1-F1
#
_entry.id   AF-A0A6I1I7I1-F1
#
_cell.length_a   1.000
_cell.length_b   1.000
_cell.length_c   1.000
_cell.angle_alpha   90.00
_cell.angle_beta   90.00
_cell.angle_gamma   90.00
#
_symmetry.space_group_name_H-M   'P 1'
#
loop_
_entity.id
_entity.type
_entity.pdbx_description
1 polymer ?
#
loop_
_entity_poly.entity_id
_entity_poly.type
_entity_poly.pdbx_seq_one_letter_code
_entity_poly.pdbx_strand_id
1 'polypeptide(L)'
;MRAEDVLPDQQNQGQFNGVTVRKGTVGAFLANARLWLDDTSSSAEKAIAERDILDALPALHALGLFDIVQVRDAALRELVSPSAA
;
A
#
# COMPACT_ATOMS: atom_id res chain seq x y z
N MET A 1 10.53 16.82 -5.06
CA MET A 1 9.11 17.08 -4.74
C MET A 1 8.92 16.88 -3.25
N ARG A 2 8.22 17.80 -2.60
CA ARG A 2 7.73 17.65 -1.24
C ARG A 2 6.37 16.93 -1.27
N ALA A 3 5.89 16.48 -0.13
CA ALA A 3 4.62 15.73 -0.06
C ALA A 3 3.44 16.59 -0.54
N GLU A 4 3.46 17.88 -0.18
CA GLU A 4 2.48 18.88 -0.58
C GLU A 4 2.50 19.21 -2.08
N ASP A 5 3.62 18.98 -2.77
CA ASP A 5 3.71 19.14 -4.24
C ASP A 5 2.96 18.00 -4.96
N VAL A 6 2.88 16.82 -4.35
CA VAL A 6 2.19 15.65 -4.91
C VAL A 6 0.70 15.68 -4.56
N LEU A 7 0.38 16.01 -3.30
CA LEU A 7 -1.00 16.17 -2.86
C LEU A 7 -1.11 17.34 -1.87
N PRO A 8 -1.69 18.48 -2.31
CA PRO A 8 -1.79 19.68 -1.49
C PRO A 8 -2.51 19.43 -0.17
N ASP A 9 -2.24 20.25 0.84
CA ASP A 9 -2.77 20.03 2.20
C ASP A 9 -4.29 20.00 2.30
N GLN A 10 -4.97 20.75 1.43
CA GLN A 10 -6.42 20.82 1.38
C GLN A 10 -7.06 19.64 0.63
N GLN A 11 -6.25 18.76 0.03
CA GLN A 11 -6.71 17.61 -0.74
C GLN A 11 -6.40 16.30 -0.02
N ASN A 12 -7.45 15.51 0.22
CA ASN A 12 -7.32 14.18 0.83
C ASN A 12 -7.22 13.05 -0.20
N GLN A 13 -7.34 13.36 -1.49
CA GLN A 13 -7.20 12.41 -2.59
C GLN A 13 -6.77 13.12 -3.87
N GLY A 14 -6.19 12.38 -4.81
CA GLY A 14 -5.81 12.85 -6.14
C GLY A 14 -5.99 11.75 -7.18
N GLN A 15 -5.93 12.13 -8.46
CA GLN A 15 -5.94 11.16 -9.56
C GLN A 15 -4.52 10.86 -10.03
N PHE A 16 -4.17 9.58 -10.08
CA PHE A 16 -2.89 9.07 -10.57
C PHE A 16 -3.19 7.94 -11.54
N ASN A 17 -2.76 8.05 -12.80
CA ASN A 17 -3.02 7.05 -13.84
C ASN A 17 -4.49 6.58 -13.92
N GLY A 18 -5.45 7.51 -13.74
CA GLY A 18 -6.89 7.22 -13.75
C GLY A 18 -7.44 6.60 -12.46
N VAL A 19 -6.60 6.37 -11.44
CA VAL A 19 -6.99 5.82 -10.13
C VAL A 19 -7.07 6.95 -9.11
N THR A 20 -8.15 6.95 -8.31
CA THR A 20 -8.25 7.85 -7.16
C THR A 20 -7.43 7.29 -6.00
N VAL A 21 -6.43 8.05 -5.56
CA VAL A 21 -5.52 7.67 -4.48
C VAL A 21 -5.73 8.61 -3.30
N ARG A 22 -5.82 8.06 -2.08
CA ARG A 22 -6.00 8.85 -0.85
C ARG A 22 -4.66 9.31 -0.26
N LYS A 23 -4.66 10.49 0.35
CA LYS A 23 -3.55 10.99 1.19
C LYS A 23 -3.36 10.01 2.34
N GLY A 24 -2.23 9.31 2.34
CA GLY A 24 -1.93 8.29 3.36
C GLY A 24 -1.99 6.85 2.87
N THR A 25 -2.37 6.56 1.62
CA THR A 25 -2.37 5.17 1.10
C THR A 25 -1.02 4.46 1.30
N VAL A 26 0.10 5.14 1.00
CA VAL A 26 1.44 4.55 1.22
C VAL A 26 1.73 4.31 2.71
N GLY A 27 1.34 5.25 3.58
CA GLY A 27 1.53 5.10 5.03
C GLY A 27 0.69 3.96 5.62
N ALA A 28 -0.56 3.83 5.19
CA ALA A 28 -1.45 2.75 5.58
C ALA A 28 -0.91 1.38 5.11
N PHE A 29 -0.40 1.29 3.88
CA PHE A 29 0.27 0.08 3.40
C PHE A 29 1.46 -0.31 4.29
N LEU A 30 2.33 0.62 4.64
CA LEU A 30 3.48 0.33 5.52
C LEU A 30 3.05 -0.13 6.92
N ALA A 31 2.00 0.48 7.48
CA ALA A 31 1.46 0.10 8.78
C ALA A 31 0.86 -1.32 8.76
N ASN A 32 0.02 -1.62 7.76
CA ASN A 32 -0.59 -2.94 7.60
C ASN A 32 0.46 -4.02 7.28
N ALA A 33 1.46 -3.72 6.45
CA ALA A 33 2.58 -4.61 6.19
C ALA A 33 3.33 -4.98 7.47
N ARG A 34 3.57 -4.00 8.35
CA ARG A 34 4.23 -4.24 9.65
C ARG A 34 3.38 -5.10 10.57
N LEU A 35 2.07 -4.84 10.63
CA LEU A 35 1.12 -5.62 11.43
C LEU A 35 1.02 -7.07 10.92
N TRP A 36 0.92 -7.26 9.61
CA TRP A 36 0.80 -8.59 8.99
C TRP A 36 2.05 -9.45 9.24
N LEU A 37 3.25 -8.84 9.18
CA LEU A 37 4.53 -9.49 9.45
C LEU A 37 4.84 -9.70 10.94
N ASP A 38 4.04 -9.16 11.86
CA ASP A 38 4.29 -9.30 13.28
C ASP A 38 3.76 -10.64 13.82
N ASP A 39 4.66 -11.49 14.30
CA ASP A 39 4.31 -12.81 14.86
C ASP A 39 3.45 -12.74 16.14
N THR A 40 3.39 -11.57 16.78
CA THR A 40 2.56 -11.34 17.98
C THR A 40 1.13 -10.91 17.64
N SER A 41 0.86 -10.54 16.38
CA SER A 41 -0.49 -10.16 15.94
C SER A 41 -1.41 -11.36 15.86
N SER A 42 -2.67 -11.16 16.27
CA SER A 42 -3.70 -12.19 16.16
C SER A 42 -4.02 -12.52 14.70
N SER A 43 -4.58 -13.71 14.47
CA SER A 43 -5.04 -14.12 13.13
C SER A 43 -6.08 -13.16 12.53
N ALA A 44 -6.94 -12.58 13.37
CA ALA A 44 -7.94 -11.61 12.93
C ALA A 44 -7.29 -10.29 12.48
N GLU A 45 -6.30 -9.79 13.22
CA GLU A 45 -5.55 -8.58 12.84
C GLU A 45 -4.78 -8.79 11.54
N LYS A 46 -4.12 -9.95 11.39
CA LYS A 46 -3.41 -10.29 10.15
C LYS A 46 -4.37 -10.37 8.96
N ALA A 47 -5.55 -10.96 9.11
CA ALA A 47 -6.53 -11.04 8.03
C ALA A 47 -7.06 -9.66 7.60
N ILE A 48 -7.26 -8.74 8.54
CA ILE A 48 -7.65 -7.35 8.24
C ILE A 48 -6.51 -6.63 7.51
N ALA A 49 -5.27 -6.76 8.01
CA ALA A 49 -4.10 -6.16 7.40
C ALA A 49 -3.87 -6.66 5.97
N GLU A 50 -4.04 -7.97 5.74
CA GLU A 50 -3.92 -8.59 4.42
C GLU A 50 -4.95 -8.02 3.44
N ARG A 51 -6.21 -7.92 3.85
CA ARG A 51 -7.26 -7.32 3.02
C ARG A 51 -6.94 -5.88 2.65
N ASP A 52 -6.55 -5.07 3.64
CA ASP A 52 -6.24 -3.66 3.41
C ASP A 52 -4.95 -3.46 2.57
N ILE A 53 -3.99 -4.39 2.65
CA ILE A 53 -2.81 -4.44 1.76
C ILE A 53 -3.27 -4.67 0.32
N LEU A 54 -4.09 -5.70 0.08
CA LEU A 54 -4.58 -6.06 -1.24
C LEU A 54 -5.44 -4.94 -1.86
N ASP A 55 -6.33 -4.35 -1.05
CA ASP A 55 -7.19 -3.22 -1.46
C ASP A 55 -6.37 -1.98 -1.87
N ALA A 56 -5.18 -1.80 -1.30
CA ALA A 56 -4.29 -0.68 -1.64
C ALA A 56 -3.47 -0.88 -2.92
N LEU A 57 -3.30 -2.13 -3.40
CA LEU A 57 -2.42 -2.44 -4.54
C LEU A 57 -2.69 -1.60 -5.80
N PRO A 58 -3.95 -1.42 -6.26
CA PRO A 58 -4.21 -0.61 -7.46
C PRO A 58 -3.69 0.83 -7.32
N ALA A 59 -3.84 1.43 -6.14
CA ALA A 59 -3.34 2.77 -5.87
C ALA A 59 -1.81 2.81 -5.78
N LEU A 60 -1.18 1.80 -5.19
CA LEU A 60 0.29 1.71 -5.11
C LEU A 60 0.93 1.52 -6.48
N HIS A 61 0.31 0.72 -7.36
CA HIS A 61 0.69 0.59 -8.76
C HIS A 61 0.48 1.91 -9.52
N ALA A 62 -0.65 2.59 -9.33
CA ALA A 62 -0.91 3.87 -9.97
C ALA A 62 0.10 4.97 -9.56
N LEU A 63 0.63 4.91 -8.33
CA LEU A 63 1.70 5.78 -7.86
C LEU A 63 3.09 5.41 -8.40
N GLY A 64 3.24 4.25 -9.03
CA GLY A 64 4.53 3.73 -9.51
C GLY A 64 5.47 3.30 -8.37
N LEU A 65 4.94 2.96 -7.18
CA LEU A 65 5.78 2.62 -6.04
C LEU A 65 6.69 1.43 -6.36
N PHE A 66 6.11 0.37 -6.93
CA PHE A 66 6.82 -0.87 -7.23
C PHE A 66 7.75 -0.78 -8.46
N ASP A 67 7.72 0.32 -9.21
CA ASP A 67 8.66 0.57 -10.32
C ASP A 67 10.03 1.02 -9.80
N ILE A 68 10.10 1.50 -8.56
CA ILE A 68 11.30 2.08 -7.94
C ILE A 68 11.77 1.24 -6.76
N VAL A 69 10.83 0.69 -5.97
CA VAL A 69 11.15 -0.10 -4.77
C VAL A 69 10.57 -1.49 -4.83
N GLN A 70 11.29 -2.45 -4.26
CA GLN A 70 10.83 -3.83 -4.09
C GLN A 70 10.54 -4.13 -2.61
N VAL A 71 9.50 -4.92 -2.35
CA VAL A 71 9.24 -5.45 -1.00
C VAL A 71 10.38 -6.38 -0.59
N ARG A 72 10.92 -6.17 0.61
CA ARG A 72 12.09 -6.91 1.12
C ARG A 72 11.71 -8.29 1.69
N ASP A 73 10.63 -8.37 2.44
CA ASP A 73 10.16 -9.63 3.02
C ASP A 73 9.61 -10.56 1.93
N ALA A 74 9.95 -11.84 1.98
CA ALA A 74 9.58 -12.79 0.93
C ALA A 74 8.08 -13.11 0.93
N ALA A 75 7.49 -13.34 2.09
CA ALA A 75 6.07 -13.67 2.21
C ALA A 75 5.19 -12.47 1.80
N LEU A 76 5.58 -11.27 2.22
CA LEU A 76 4.87 -10.05 1.81
C LEU A 76 5.07 -9.77 0.32
N ARG A 77 6.23 -10.08 -0.25
CA ARG A 77 6.47 -9.92 -1.70
C ARG A 77 5.56 -10.83 -2.51
N GLU A 78 5.41 -12.08 -2.10
CA GLU A 78 4.45 -13.02 -2.72
C GLU A 78 3.02 -12.48 -2.61
N LEU A 79 2.62 -11.98 -1.44
CA LEU A 79 1.28 -11.42 -1.22
C LEU A 79 0.95 -10.25 -2.16
N VAL A 80 1.90 -9.34 -2.39
CA VAL A 80 1.68 -8.14 -3.22
C VAL A 80 2.02 -8.36 -4.70
N SER A 81 2.53 -9.54 -5.06
CA SER A 81 2.83 -9.84 -6.45
C SER A 81 1.52 -9.90 -7.23
N PRO A 82 1.47 -9.36 -8.46
CA PRO A 82 0.29 -9.47 -9.29
C PRO A 82 -0.07 -10.95 -9.44
N SER A 83 -1.30 -11.30 -9.04
CA SER A 83 -1.79 -12.67 -9.25
C SER A 83 -1.74 -12.93 -10.76
N ALA A 84 -1.06 -14.00 -11.16
CA ALA A 84 -1.04 -14.43 -12.55
C ALA A 84 -2.49 -14.72 -12.97
N ALA A 85 -3.08 -13.81 -13.74
CA ALA A 85 -4.38 -14.00 -14.39
C ALA A 85 -4.25 -14.98 -15.56
#